data_AF-A0A1H7UWK5-F1
#
_entry.id   AF-A0A1H7UWK5-F1
#
_cell.length_a   1.000
_cell.length_b   1.000
_cell.length_c   1.000
_cell.angle_alpha   90.00
_cell.angle_beta   90.00
_cell.angle_gamma   90.00
#
_symmetry.space_group_name_H-M   'P 1'
#
loop_
_entity.id
_entity.type
_entity.pdbx_description
1 polymer ?
#
loop_
_entity_poly.entity_id
_entity_poly.type
_entity_poly.pdbx_seq_one_letter_code
_entity_poly.pdbx_strand_id
1 'polypeptide(L)' 'MAASHPPGGLPELCTALALHVGDWLELDGKPWQITDLRFRCDGGRVVHLAGRPPFTMGPRSALPVYRHDR' A
#
# COMPACT_ATOMS: atom_id res chain seq x y z
N MET A 1 13.22 4.15 14.84
CA MET A 1 12.29 3.06 14.47
C MET A 1 12.68 2.61 13.09
N ALA A 2 12.94 1.31 12.91
CA ALA A 2 13.55 0.77 11.70
C ALA A 2 12.65 1.01 10.48
N ALA A 3 13.17 1.74 9.49
CA ALA A 3 12.66 1.68 8.13
C ALA A 3 13.06 0.30 7.59
N SER A 4 12.21 -0.70 7.82
CA SER A 4 12.29 -1.94 7.06
C SER A 4 12.27 -1.55 5.59
N HIS A 5 13.24 -2.00 4.82
CA HIS A 5 13.33 -1.61 3.41
C HIS A 5 12.24 -2.38 2.64
N PRO A 6 11.63 -1.80 1.59
CA PRO A 6 10.76 -2.57 0.72
C PRO A 6 11.54 -3.76 0.13
N PRO A 7 10.85 -4.86 -0.21
CA PRO A 7 11.47 -5.95 -0.95
C PRO A 7 12.15 -5.42 -2.21
N GLY A 8 13.34 -5.96 -2.52
CA GLY A 8 14.02 -5.65 -3.77
C GLY A 8 13.18 -6.10 -4.96
N GLY A 9 12.74 -5.17 -5.80
CA GLY A 9 11.88 -5.45 -6.96
C GLY A 9 11.35 -4.16 -7.60
N LEU A 10 10.82 -4.26 -8.82
CA LEU A 10 10.09 -3.16 -9.44
C LEU A 10 8.67 -3.11 -8.85
N PRO A 11 8.14 -1.91 -8.57
CA PRO A 11 6.77 -1.81 -8.07
C PRO A 11 5.77 -2.16 -9.17
N GLU A 12 4.70 -2.86 -8.80
CA GLU A 12 3.57 -3.16 -9.68
C GLU A 12 2.41 -2.20 -9.39
N LEU A 13 1.76 -1.69 -10.44
CA LEU A 13 0.55 -0.89 -10.27
C LEU A 13 -0.61 -1.75 -9.79
N CYS A 14 -1.02 -1.55 -8.54
CA CYS A 14 -2.10 -2.29 -7.91
C CYS A 14 -3.32 -1.41 -7.65
N THR A 15 -4.52 -1.96 -7.86
CA THR A 15 -5.77 -1.32 -7.47
C THR A 15 -6.03 -1.49 -5.97
N ALA A 16 -6.96 -0.69 -5.42
CA ALA A 16 -7.32 -0.76 -4.01
C ALA A 16 -7.69 -2.20 -3.56
N LEU A 17 -8.33 -2.99 -4.43
CA LEU A 17 -8.75 -4.36 -4.13
C LEU A 17 -7.60 -5.37 -4.11
N ALA A 18 -6.50 -5.09 -4.79
CA ALA A 18 -5.34 -5.99 -4.88
C ALA A 18 -4.32 -5.80 -3.74
N LEU A 19 -4.53 -4.83 -2.85
CA LEU A 19 -3.65 -4.56 -1.72
C LEU A 19 -3.78 -5.62 -0.62
N HIS A 20 -2.66 -6.01 -0.03
CA HIS A 20 -2.60 -6.88 1.14
C HIS A 20 -1.83 -6.23 2.29
N VAL A 21 -2.13 -6.64 3.52
CA VAL A 21 -1.33 -6.23 4.69
C VAL A 21 0.06 -6.86 4.56
N GLY A 22 1.10 -6.07 4.79
CA GLY A 22 2.50 -6.47 4.58
C GLY A 22 3.08 -6.01 3.24
N ASP A 23 2.24 -5.69 2.26
CA ASP A 23 2.67 -5.04 1.02
C ASP A 23 3.25 -3.65 1.31
N TRP A 24 4.05 -3.11 0.39
CA TRP A 24 4.65 -1.79 0.48
C TRP A 24 4.09 -0.87 -0.59
N LEU A 25 3.37 0.17 -0.19
CA LEU A 25 2.79 1.15 -1.09
C LEU A 25 3.75 2.31 -1.32
N GLU A 26 4.01 2.69 -2.57
CA GLU A 26 4.74 3.92 -2.87
C GLU A 26 3.78 5.12 -2.85
N LEU A 27 4.06 6.08 -1.97
CA LEU A 27 3.38 7.36 -1.90
C LEU A 27 4.41 8.48 -1.83
N ASP A 28 4.24 9.50 -2.67
CA ASP A 28 5.15 10.66 -2.73
C ASP A 28 6.62 10.25 -2.98
N GLY A 29 6.84 9.20 -3.78
CA GLY A 29 8.17 8.65 -4.08
C GLY A 29 8.84 7.93 -2.90
N LYS A 30 8.08 7.60 -1.85
CA LYS A 30 8.57 6.84 -0.68
C LYS A 30 7.74 5.58 -0.46
N PRO A 31 8.38 4.43 -0.17
CA PRO A 31 7.69 3.19 0.16
C PRO A 31 7.21 3.20 1.62
N TRP A 32 5.98 2.74 1.83
CA TRP A 32 5.35 2.64 3.15
C TRP A 32 4.70 1.26 3.32
N GLN A 33 5.03 0.56 4.40
CA GLN A 33 4.41 -0.74 4.67
C GLN A 33 2.94 -0.58 5.07
N ILE A 34 2.08 -1.38 4.44
CA ILE A 34 0.68 -1.49 4.79
C ILE A 34 0.54 -2.33 6.06
N THR A 35 -0.02 -1.75 7.11
CA THR A 35 -0.22 -2.42 8.41
C THR A 35 -1.65 -2.84 8.64
N ASP A 36 -2.62 -2.16 8.02
CA ASP A 36 -4.04 -2.49 8.08
C ASP A 36 -4.78 -1.97 6.84
N LEU A 37 -5.88 -2.65 6.48
CA LEU A 37 -6.70 -2.32 5.30
C LEU A 37 -8.17 -2.39 5.67
N ARG A 38 -8.89 -1.30 5.40
CA ARG A 38 -10.34 -1.24 5.63
C ARG A 38 -11.08 -0.99 4.33
N PHE A 39 -12.08 -1.80 4.07
CA PHE A 39 -12.95 -1.66 2.90
C PHE A 39 -13.89 -0.46 3.05
N ARG A 40 -14.15 0.22 1.94
CA ARG A 40 -15.16 1.27 1.83
C ARG A 40 -16.24 0.84 0.83
N CYS A 41 -17.51 1.17 1.11
CA CYS A 41 -18.64 0.75 0.30
C CYS A 41 -18.62 1.27 -1.15
N ASP A 42 -17.80 2.28 -1.46
CA ASP A 42 -17.58 2.81 -2.80
C ASP A 42 -16.58 1.95 -3.63
N GLY A 43 -16.06 0.86 -3.06
CA GLY A 43 -15.04 0.00 -3.67
C GLY A 43 -13.61 0.50 -3.45
N GLY A 44 -13.43 1.61 -2.71
CA GLY A 44 -12.12 2.09 -2.26
C GLY A 44 -11.61 1.37 -1.02
N ARG A 45 -10.44 1.79 -0.55
CA ARG A 45 -9.86 1.32 0.72
C ARG A 45 -9.29 2.47 1.54
N VAL A 46 -9.37 2.33 2.86
CA VAL A 46 -8.53 3.07 3.79
C VAL A 46 -7.31 2.20 4.07
N VAL A 47 -6.13 2.71 3.76
CA VAL A 47 -4.84 2.03 3.90
C VAL A 47 -4.11 2.63 5.09
N HIS A 48 -3.93 1.85 6.14
CA HIS A 48 -3.12 2.23 7.28
C HIS A 48 -1.66 1.86 7.00
N LEU A 49 -0.78 2.82 7.20
CA LEU A 49 0.64 2.72 6.86
C LEU A 49 1.51 2.87 8.11
N ALA A 50 2.62 2.14 8.16
CA ALA A 50 3.55 2.21 9.27
C ALA A 50 4.17 3.62 9.37
N GLY A 51 3.86 4.37 10.44
CA GLY A 51 4.45 5.68 10.69
C GLY A 51 3.87 6.84 9.87
N ARG A 52 2.69 6.67 9.23
CA ARG A 52 1.99 7.71 8.48
C ARG A 52 0.48 7.70 8.79
N PRO A 53 -0.22 8.85 8.71
CA PRO A 53 -1.67 8.87 8.75
C PRO A 53 -2.29 7.95 7.68
N PRO A 54 -3.51 7.42 7.92
CA PRO A 54 -4.19 6.56 6.95
C PRO A 54 -4.38 7.26 5.61
N PHE A 55 -4.09 6.55 4.54
CA PHE A 55 -4.28 7.02 3.17
C PHE A 55 -5.58 6.46 2.61
N THR A 56 -6.40 7.31 1.99
CA THR A 56 -7.64 6.88 1.35
C THR A 56 -7.43 6.69 -0.14
N MET A 57 -7.59 5.45 -0.60
CA MET A 57 -7.46 5.08 -2.00
C MET A 57 -8.86 4.93 -2.63
N GLY A 58 -9.06 5.57 -3.78
CA GLY A 58 -10.31 5.46 -4.53
C GLY A 58 -10.45 4.12 -5.27
N PRO A 59 -11.68 3.73 -5.65
CA PRO A 59 -11.95 2.45 -6.31
C PRO A 59 -11.26 2.26 -7.67
N ARG A 60 -10.95 3.37 -8.36
CA ARG A 60 -10.27 3.38 -9.67
C ARG A 60 -8.81 3.81 -9.60
N SER A 61 -8.31 4.10 -8.39
CA SER A 61 -6.91 4.45 -8.21
C SER A 61 -6.05 3.20 -8.39
N ALA A 62 -4.92 3.37 -9.07
CA ALA A 62 -3.84 2.39 -9.11
C ALA A 62 -2.57 3.06 -8.58
N LEU A 63 -1.88 2.39 -7.66
CA LEU A 63 -0.67 2.90 -7.03
C LEU A 63 0.45 1.87 -7.11
N PRO A 64 1.73 2.31 -7.17
CA PRO A 64 2.85 1.39 -7.20
C PRO A 64 2.98 0.64 -5.86
N VAL A 65 3.11 -0.68 -5.92
CA VAL A 65 3.21 -1.56 -4.76
C VAL A 65 4.37 -2.51 -4.92
N TYR A 66 5.21 -2.61 -3.90
CA TYR A 66 6.24 -3.64 -3.79
C TYR A 66 5.71 -4.79 -2.95
N ARG A 67 5.79 -6.00 -3.51
CA ARG A 67 5.44 -7.24 -2.82
C ARG A 67 6.70 -8.06 -2.59
N HIS A 68 6.71 -8.80 -1.49
CA HIS A 68 7.71 -9.85 -1.33
C HIS A 68 7.29 -11.00 -2.26
N ASP A 69 8.12 -11.29 -3.28
CA ASP A 69 8.03 -12.58 -3.98
C ASP A 69 8.21 -13.66 -2.91
N ARG A 70 7.23 -14.56 -2.82
CA ARG A 70 7.14 -15.54 -1.73
C ARG A 70 7.94 -16.79 -2.05
#